data_AF-A0A9D6PPP2-F1
#
_entry.id   AF-A0A9D6PPP2-F1
#
_cell.length_a   1.000
_cell.length_b   1.000
_cell.length_c   1.000
_cell.angle_alpha   90.00
_cell.angle_beta   90.00
_cell.angle_gamma   90.00
#
_symmetry.space_group_name_H-M   'P 1'
#
loop_
_entity.id
_entity.type
_entity.pdbx_description
1 polymer ?
#
loop_
_entity_poly.entity_id
_entity_poly.type
_entity_poly.pdbx_seq_one_letter_code
_entity_poly.pdbx_strand_id
1 'polypeptide(L)'
;MSGPPSSRRSSGAPSAAQRKFAHAAIDAGADLVVGHHPHVTQTTEEYQGGFIAYSLGNFIFDQFWSDETMRGQALEAVLPSSDKPTYTLRDLQINRQAQPTLRQPGTGA
;
A
#
# COMPACT_ATOMS: atom_id res chain seq x y z
N MET A 1 -16.63 16.28 -0.49
CA MET A 1 -15.62 16.33 0.59
C MET A 1 -15.45 14.91 1.12
N SER A 2 -14.50 14.13 0.58
CA SER A 2 -14.13 12.84 1.16
C SER A 2 -13.07 13.10 2.22
N GLY A 3 -13.35 12.69 3.46
CA GLY A 3 -12.37 12.74 4.55
C GLY A 3 -11.15 11.86 4.29
N PRO A 4 -10.07 12.03 5.06
CA PRO A 4 -8.83 11.28 4.86
C PRO A 4 -9.08 9.77 5.03
N PRO A 5 -8.47 8.90 4.21
CA PRO A 5 -8.60 7.46 4.39
C PRO A 5 -7.97 7.08 5.75
N SER A 6 -8.85 6.69 6.68
CA SER A 6 -8.53 6.06 7.96
C SER A 6 -7.35 5.10 7.80
N SER A 7 -6.29 5.30 8.59
CA SER A 7 -5.08 4.47 8.66
C SER A 7 -5.45 2.98 8.73
N ARG A 8 -5.43 2.28 7.58
CA ARG A 8 -5.62 0.83 7.53
C ARG A 8 -4.40 0.17 8.17
N ARG A 9 -4.66 -0.87 8.98
CA ARG A 9 -3.63 -1.62 9.71
C ARG A 9 -2.57 -2.13 8.74
N SER A 10 -1.35 -1.59 8.82
CA SER A 10 -0.17 -2.24 8.26
C SER A 10 0.37 -3.27 9.23
N SER A 11 1.09 -4.26 8.72
CA SER A 11 1.70 -5.30 9.55
C SER A 11 3.16 -4.99 9.93
N GLY A 12 3.82 -4.08 9.20
CA GLY A 12 5.15 -3.57 9.54
C GLY A 12 5.29 -2.04 9.44
N ALA A 13 6.35 -1.51 10.07
CA ALA A 13 6.80 -0.13 9.91
C ALA A 13 7.96 -0.05 8.91
N PRO A 14 8.06 1.00 8.07
CA PRO A 14 9.19 1.20 7.18
C PRO A 14 10.48 1.48 7.97
N SER A 15 11.62 1.12 7.38
CA SER A 15 12.93 1.52 7.89
C SER A 15 13.14 3.04 7.75
N ALA A 16 14.06 3.59 8.53
CA ALA A 16 14.44 5.00 8.40
C ALA A 16 15.00 5.32 7.01
N ALA A 17 15.71 4.37 6.39
CA ALA A 17 16.23 4.52 5.04
C ALA A 17 15.11 4.58 3.98
N GLN A 18 14.10 3.72 4.08
CA GLN A 18 12.91 3.77 3.21
C GLN A 18 12.18 5.11 3.35
N ARG A 19 11.95 5.59 4.58
CA ARG A 19 11.35 6.91 4.83
C ARG A 19 12.14 8.04 4.19
N LYS A 20 13.46 8.09 4.46
CA LYS A 20 14.35 9.11 3.91
C LYS A 20 14.33 9.13 2.38
N PHE A 21 14.35 7.95 1.75
CA PHE A 21 14.30 7.85 0.30
C PHE A 21 12.95 8.31 -0.26
N ALA A 22 11.84 7.89 0.34
CA ALA A 22 10.51 8.26 -0.12
C ALA A 22 10.25 9.76 0.02
N HIS A 23 10.63 10.36 1.15
CA HIS A 23 10.54 11.82 1.34
C HIS A 23 11.37 12.57 0.30
N ALA A 24 12.62 12.15 0.06
CA ALA A 24 13.46 12.77 -0.96
C ALA A 24 12.87 12.68 -2.38
N ALA A 25 12.18 11.59 -2.71
CA ALA A 25 11.50 11.45 -4.00
C ALA A 25 10.31 12.41 -4.13
N ILE A 26 9.51 12.57 -3.07
CA ILE A 26 8.42 13.57 -3.06
C ILE A 26 8.99 14.99 -3.13
N ASP A 27 10.03 15.30 -2.36
CA ASP A 27 10.70 16.61 -2.38
C ASP A 27 11.28 16.93 -3.77
N ALA A 28 11.63 15.91 -4.56
CA ALA A 28 12.08 16.04 -5.95
C ALA A 28 10.94 16.18 -6.98
N GLY A 29 9.68 16.15 -6.54
CA GLY A 29 8.50 16.38 -7.38
C GLY A 29 7.69 15.13 -7.73
N ALA A 30 7.94 13.99 -7.10
CA ALA A 30 7.08 12.82 -7.29
C ALA A 30 5.72 13.04 -6.58
N ASP A 31 4.62 12.70 -7.26
CA ASP A 31 3.30 12.66 -6.62
C ASP A 31 3.05 11.36 -5.87
N LEU A 32 3.67 10.26 -6.30
CA LEU A 32 3.47 8.92 -5.78
C LEU A 32 4.78 8.16 -5.64
N VAL A 33 5.00 7.55 -4.47
CA VAL A 33 6.09 6.58 -4.23
C VAL A 33 5.50 5.22 -3.85
N VAL A 34 5.84 4.19 -4.61
CA VAL A 34 5.42 2.80 -4.33
C VAL A 34 6.65 1.94 -4.06
N GLY A 35 6.82 1.56 -2.81
CA GLY A 35 7.81 0.60 -2.34
C GLY A 35 7.27 -0.82 -2.27
N HIS A 36 8.20 -1.78 -2.29
CA HIS A 36 7.95 -3.21 -2.16
C HIS A 36 9.20 -3.88 -1.55
N HIS A 37 9.20 -5.22 -1.43
CA HIS A 37 10.26 -6.10 -0.90
C HIS A 37 10.00 -6.76 0.47
N PRO A 38 9.43 -6.10 1.50
CA PRO A 38 9.21 -6.73 2.81
C PRO A 38 8.28 -7.95 2.84
N HIS A 39 7.66 -8.32 1.70
CA HIS A 39 6.64 -9.37 1.53
C HIS A 39 5.36 -9.20 2.35
N VAL A 40 5.31 -8.18 3.20
CA VAL A 40 4.18 -7.82 4.06
C VAL A 40 3.82 -6.34 3.86
N THR A 41 2.61 -5.95 4.26
CA THR A 41 2.15 -4.57 4.11
C THR A 41 2.83 -3.66 5.14
N GLN A 42 3.36 -2.54 4.68
CA GLN A 42 3.85 -1.46 5.55
C GLN A 42 2.87 -0.29 5.55
N THR A 43 3.04 0.64 6.49
CA THR A 43 2.21 1.84 6.58
C THR A 43 2.22 2.60 5.26
N THR A 44 1.18 3.39 5.02
CA THR A 44 1.18 4.43 3.99
C THR A 44 1.26 5.80 4.65
N GLU A 45 1.69 6.79 3.89
CA GLU A 45 1.91 8.15 4.37
C GLU A 45 1.53 9.16 3.28
N GLU A 46 0.85 10.23 3.67
CA GLU A 46 0.75 11.43 2.84
C GLU A 46 1.81 12.42 3.34
N TYR A 47 2.70 12.85 2.46
CA TYR A 47 3.79 13.76 2.77
C TYR A 47 3.87 14.85 1.70
N GLN A 48 3.84 16.12 2.11
CA GLN A 48 3.88 17.29 1.20
C GLN A 48 2.88 17.25 0.04
N GLY A 49 1.74 16.57 0.22
CA GLY A 49 0.71 16.41 -0.80
C GLY A 49 0.94 15.27 -1.80
N GLY A 50 2.04 14.53 -1.68
CA GLY A 50 2.26 13.26 -2.37
C GLY A 50 1.91 12.05 -1.49
N PHE A 51 1.66 10.92 -2.13
CA PHE A 51 1.30 9.67 -1.46
C PHE A 51 2.46 8.67 -1.47
N ILE A 52 2.68 7.99 -0.35
CA ILE A 52 3.74 7.01 -0.17
C ILE A 52 3.13 5.70 0.33
N ALA A 53 3.33 4.63 -0.43
CA ALA A 53 3.09 3.26 0.01
C ALA A 53 4.44 2.56 0.21
N TYR A 54 4.87 2.32 1.45
CA TYR A 54 6.21 1.79 1.72
C TYR A 54 6.39 0.31 1.33
N SER A 55 5.33 -0.47 1.48
CA SER A 55 5.24 -1.84 0.96
C SER A 55 3.78 -2.24 0.84
N LEU A 56 3.40 -2.69 -0.35
CA LEU A 56 2.08 -3.24 -0.61
C LEU A 56 1.95 -4.73 -0.22
N GLY A 57 3.02 -5.36 0.25
CA GLY A 57 3.05 -6.81 0.46
C GLY A 57 2.90 -7.59 -0.84
N ASN A 58 2.58 -8.88 -0.76
CA ASN A 58 2.51 -9.75 -1.92
C ASN A 58 1.19 -9.61 -2.71
N PHE A 59 1.24 -9.81 -4.03
CA PHE A 59 0.05 -9.89 -4.89
C PHE A 59 -0.21 -11.33 -5.37
N ILE A 60 0.80 -11.98 -5.94
CA ILE A 60 0.81 -13.42 -6.30
C ILE A 60 2.11 -13.99 -5.74
N PHE A 61 2.02 -14.94 -4.81
CA PHE A 61 3.21 -15.53 -4.17
C PHE A 61 2.89 -16.89 -3.53
N ASP A 62 3.91 -17.74 -3.39
CA ASP A 62 3.84 -19.10 -2.85
C ASP A 62 4.31 -19.23 -1.38
N GLN A 63 4.41 -18.10 -0.66
CA GLN A 63 4.80 -18.01 0.75
C GLN A 63 3.64 -18.38 1.70
N PHE A 64 3.11 -19.61 1.58
CA PHE A 64 1.92 -20.05 2.33
C PHE A 64 2.18 -20.44 3.79
N TRP A 65 3.42 -20.28 4.25
CA TRP A 65 3.83 -20.58 5.62
C TRP A 65 3.60 -19.42 6.59
N SER A 66 3.23 -18.23 6.11
CA SER A 66 2.85 -17.09 6.93
C SER A 66 1.56 -16.44 6.43
N ASP A 67 0.59 -16.28 7.33
CA ASP A 67 -0.66 -15.60 7.00
C ASP A 67 -0.43 -14.13 6.62
N GLU A 68 0.67 -13.54 7.12
CA GLU A 68 1.01 -12.14 6.84
C GLU A 68 1.52 -11.94 5.42
N THR A 69 2.31 -12.89 4.90
CA THR A 69 2.79 -12.88 3.51
C THR A 69 1.69 -13.26 2.51
N MET A 70 0.56 -13.78 3.00
CA MET A 70 -0.66 -14.02 2.24
C MET A 70 -1.62 -12.81 2.26
N ARG A 71 -1.26 -11.72 2.94
CA ARG A 71 -1.99 -10.45 2.89
C ARG A 71 -1.20 -9.42 2.10
N GLY A 72 -1.90 -8.68 1.25
CA GLY A 72 -1.31 -7.62 0.45
C GLY A 72 -2.30 -6.49 0.20
N GLN A 73 -1.87 -5.52 -0.59
CA GLN A 73 -2.69 -4.41 -1.05
C GLN A 73 -2.47 -4.19 -2.54
N ALA A 74 -3.54 -3.89 -3.27
CA ALA A 74 -3.44 -3.26 -4.59
C ALA A 74 -3.64 -1.77 -4.43
N LEU A 75 -2.77 -0.99 -5.08
CA LEU A 75 -2.94 0.45 -5.20
C LEU A 75 -3.58 0.76 -6.56
N GLU A 76 -4.81 1.26 -6.52
CA GLU A 76 -5.49 1.83 -7.67
C GLU A 76 -5.19 3.33 -7.68
N ALA A 77 -4.47 3.80 -8.70
CA ALA A 77 -4.09 5.20 -8.85
C ALA A 77 -4.64 5.75 -10.16
N VAL A 78 -5.30 6.90 -10.09
CA VAL A 78 -5.70 7.68 -11.26
C VAL A 78 -4.77 8.89 -11.32
N LEU A 79 -4.07 9.06 -12.44
CA LEU A 79 -3.11 10.15 -12.68
C LEU A 79 -3.65 11.07 -13.78
N PRO A 80 -4.34 12.17 -13.42
CA PRO A 80 -4.78 13.17 -14.39
C PRO A 80 -3.61 13.98 -14.94
N SER A 81 -3.79 14.57 -16.12
CA SER A 81 -2.76 15.37 -16.79
C SER A 81 -2.48 16.74 -16.13
N SER A 82 -3.43 17.25 -15.34
CA SER A 82 -3.40 18.62 -14.79
C SER A 82 -3.90 18.74 -13.35
N ASP A 83 -4.49 17.68 -12.81
CA ASP A 83 -5.08 17.65 -11.47
C ASP A 83 -4.32 16.70 -10.56
N LYS A 84 -4.53 16.85 -9.25
CA LYS A 84 -3.94 15.95 -8.27
C LYS A 84 -4.40 14.51 -8.52
N PRO A 85 -3.48 13.53 -8.45
CA PRO A 85 -3.84 12.14 -8.53
C PRO A 85 -4.73 11.68 -7.37
N THR A 86 -5.50 10.63 -7.62
CA THR A 86 -6.33 9.99 -6.59
C THR A 86 -5.91 8.54 -6.42
N TYR A 87 -6.01 8.06 -5.19
CA TYR A 87 -5.48 6.77 -4.79
C TYR A 87 -6.51 5.99 -3.97
N THR A 88 -6.67 4.71 -4.28
CA THR A 88 -7.49 3.78 -3.50
C THR A 88 -6.69 2.53 -3.21
N LEU A 89 -6.52 2.22 -1.93
CA LEU A 89 -5.96 0.94 -1.50
C LEU A 89 -7.06 -0.12 -1.41
N ARG A 90 -6.81 -1.26 -2.04
CA ARG A 90 -7.65 -2.46 -1.98
C ARG A 90 -6.91 -3.53 -1.22
N ASP A 91 -7.49 -4.00 -0.12
CA ASP A 91 -6.88 -5.10 0.64
C ASP A 91 -7.07 -6.42 -0.11
N LEU A 92 -6.03 -7.25 -0.08
CA LEU A 92 -5.97 -8.53 -0.77
C LEU A 92 -5.72 -9.66 0.22
N GLN A 93 -6.34 -10.80 -0.08
CA GLN A 93 -6.03 -12.08 0.53
C GLN A 93 -5.61 -13.06 -0.57
N ILE A 94 -4.39 -13.57 -0.47
CA ILE A 94 -3.88 -14.65 -1.32
C ILE A 94 -4.33 -15.97 -0.72
N ASN A 95 -4.92 -16.86 -1.52
CA ASN A 95 -5.27 -18.21 -1.11
C ASN A 95 -4.10 -19.19 -1.30
N ARG A 96 -4.28 -20.45 -0.88
CA ARG A 96 -3.23 -21.50 -1.01
C ARG A 96 -3.01 -22.00 -2.45
N GLN A 97 -3.68 -21.39 -3.43
CA GLN A 97 -3.48 -21.59 -4.86
C GLN A 97 -2.75 -20.39 -5.49
N ALA A 98 -2.14 -19.52 -4.67
CA ALA A 98 -1.49 -18.27 -5.07
C ALA A 98 -2.41 -17.28 -5.78
N GLN A 99 -3.73 -17.37 -5.59
CA GLN A 99 -4.69 -16.45 -6.22
C GLN A 99 -5.04 -15.31 -5.26
N PRO A 100 -4.86 -14.05 -5.68
CA PRO A 100 -5.35 -12.91 -4.92
C PRO A 100 -6.86 -12.77 -5.07
N THR A 101 -7.50 -12.48 -3.95
CA THR A 101 -8.91 -12.08 -3.90
C THR A 101 -9.02 -10.75 -3.18
N LEU A 102 -9.95 -9.90 -3.63
CA LEU A 102 -10.29 -8.69 -2.88
C LEU A 102 -10.86 -9.11 -1.53
N ARG A 103 -10.23 -8.64 -0.46
CA ARG A 103 -10.73 -8.87 0.88
C ARG A 103 -11.92 -7.94 1.09
N GLN A 104 -13.11 -8.53 1.23
CA GLN A 104 -14.28 -7.72 1.57
C GLN A 104 -14.05 -7.03 2.92
N PRO A 105 -14.48 -5.76 3.09
CA PRO A 105 -14.54 -5.16 4.42
C PRO A 105 -15.38 -6.09 5.29
N GLY A 106 -14.85 -6.54 6.42
CA GLY A 106 -15.62 -7.40 7.32
C GLY A 106 -16.93 -6.71 7.65
N THR A 107 -18.06 -7.34 7.32
CA THR A 107 -19.33 -7.04 7.97
C THR A 107 -19.10 -7.28 9.45
N GLY A 108 -18.92 -6.19 10.20
CA GLY A 108 -18.92 -6.25 11.65
C GLY A 108 -20.25 -6.87 12.08
N ALA A 109 -20.18 -7.97 12.83
CA ALA A 109 -21.26 -8.40 13.69
C ALA A 109 -21.33 -7.45 14.90
#